data_AF-A0A2Z5FXQ6-F1
#
_entry.id   AF-A0A2Z5FXQ6-F1
#
_cell.length_a   1.000
_cell.length_b   1.000
_cell.length_c   1.000
_cell.angle_alpha   90.00
_cell.angle_beta   90.00
_cell.angle_gamma   90.00
#
_symmetry.space_group_name_H-M   'P 1'
#
loop_
_entity.id
_entity.type
_entity.pdbx_description
1 polymer ?
#
loop_
_entity_poly.entity_id
_entity_poly.type
_entity_poly.pdbx_seq_one_letter_code
_entity_poly.pdbx_strand_id
1 'polypeptide(L)'
;MTLLDAPQYNEKRAKLVRNLSIAALVIVLVGGFCTFWFWNWPAEHRINNFMAVVESGDFAKGFAEWNRDPNWQKHPQQYSAYDFDQFQKDWGPMSEYGKIRSHKLLMAKSVGNGTVVGMVINGDTAHPLFLRVDNKTKTIGFSPVELYVGP
;
A
#
# COMPACT_ATOMS: atom_id res chain seq x y z
N MET A 1 -42.37 -44.52 11.46
CA MET A 1 -42.10 -43.07 11.60
C MET A 1 -43.35 -42.34 11.16
N THR A 2 -44.15 -41.87 12.12
CA THR A 2 -45.46 -41.26 11.89
C THR A 2 -45.31 -39.75 11.65
N LEU A 3 -46.15 -39.17 10.81
CA LEU A 3 -46.30 -37.72 10.59
C LEU A 3 -46.71 -36.93 11.85
N LEU A 4 -46.96 -37.62 12.97
CA LEU A 4 -47.53 -37.07 14.22
C LEU A 4 -46.48 -36.70 15.29
N ASP A 5 -45.20 -36.98 15.05
CA ASP A 5 -44.11 -36.68 16.01
C ASP A 5 -43.21 -35.55 15.49
N ALA A 6 -43.84 -34.48 14.98
CA ALA A 6 -43.12 -33.31 14.50
C ALA A 6 -42.67 -32.46 15.70
N PRO A 7 -41.36 -32.17 15.84
CA PRO A 7 -40.88 -31.32 16.93
C PRO A 7 -41.56 -29.96 16.89
N GLN A 8 -42.02 -29.47 18.05
CA GLN A 8 -42.66 -28.16 18.20
C GLN A 8 -41.79 -27.06 17.58
N TYR A 9 -42.37 -26.29 16.65
CA TYR A 9 -41.67 -25.22 15.95
C TYR A 9 -41.19 -24.16 16.93
N ASN A 10 -39.88 -24.07 17.13
CA ASN A 10 -39.27 -23.07 17.99
C ASN A 10 -38.97 -21.80 17.19
N GLU A 11 -39.91 -20.86 17.20
CA GLU A 11 -39.79 -19.57 16.53
C GLU A 11 -38.55 -18.78 16.92
N LYS A 12 -38.15 -18.83 18.20
CA LYS A 12 -36.98 -18.08 18.69
C LYS A 12 -35.71 -18.61 18.06
N ARG A 13 -35.58 -19.93 17.97
CA ARG A 13 -34.44 -20.60 17.32
C ARG A 13 -34.42 -20.31 15.81
N ALA A 14 -35.57 -20.37 15.14
CA ALA A 14 -35.66 -20.08 13.70
C ALA A 14 -35.30 -18.62 13.38
N LYS A 15 -35.79 -17.65 14.16
CA LYS A 15 -35.46 -16.23 14.03
C LYS A 15 -33.97 -15.98 14.28
N LEU A 16 -33.38 -16.63 15.29
CA LEU A 16 -31.98 -16.49 15.63
C LEU A 16 -31.07 -17.08 14.54
N VAL A 17 -31.36 -18.29 14.05
CA VAL A 17 -30.61 -18.90 12.93
C VAL A 17 -30.73 -18.03 11.67
N ARG A 18 -31.93 -17.55 11.33
CA ARG A 18 -32.12 -16.65 10.18
C ARG A 18 -31.28 -15.38 10.31
N ASN A 19 -31.34 -14.71 11.47
CA ASN A 19 -30.61 -13.47 11.70
C ASN A 19 -29.09 -13.71 11.68
N LEU A 20 -28.60 -14.82 12.24
CA LEU A 20 -27.18 -15.20 12.17
C LEU A 20 -26.76 -15.50 10.73
N SER A 21 -27.56 -16.22 9.96
CA SER A 21 -27.27 -16.49 8.54
C SER A 21 -27.20 -15.21 7.72
N ILE A 22 -28.14 -14.28 7.93
CA ILE A 22 -28.13 -12.97 7.27
C ILE A 22 -26.90 -12.17 7.70
N ALA A 23 -26.59 -12.12 9.00
CA ALA A 23 -25.41 -11.42 9.51
C ALA A 23 -24.12 -12.00 8.93
N ALA A 24 -24.00 -13.32 8.87
CA ALA A 24 -22.85 -14.00 8.26
C ALA A 24 -22.70 -13.65 6.78
N LEU A 25 -23.81 -13.66 6.01
CA LEU A 25 -23.80 -13.26 4.60
C LEU A 25 -23.32 -11.82 4.44
N VAL A 26 -23.84 -10.89 5.24
CA VAL A 26 -23.45 -9.48 5.21
C VAL A 26 -21.96 -9.31 5.55
N ILE A 27 -21.46 -10.01 6.56
CA ILE A 27 -20.03 -9.98 6.93
C ILE A 27 -19.14 -10.45 5.78
N VAL A 28 -19.52 -11.52 5.08
CA VAL A 28 -18.75 -12.03 3.93
C VAL A 28 -18.74 -11.02 2.78
N LEU A 29 -19.89 -10.43 2.45
CA LEU A 29 -19.99 -9.45 1.37
C LEU A 29 -19.21 -8.17 1.69
N VAL A 30 -19.40 -7.61 2.89
CA VAL A 30 -18.69 -6.40 3.33
C VAL A 30 -17.20 -6.68 3.46
N GLY A 31 -16.82 -7.80 4.07
CA GLY A 31 -15.42 -8.21 4.22
C GLY A 31 -14.73 -8.41 2.87
N GLY A 32 -15.39 -9.06 1.91
CA GLY A 32 -14.90 -9.21 0.55
C GLY A 32 -14.73 -7.87 -0.16
N PHE A 33 -15.74 -6.99 -0.08
CA PHE A 33 -15.68 -5.65 -0.66
C PHE A 33 -14.55 -4.81 -0.07
N CYS A 34 -14.43 -4.76 1.26
CA CYS A 34 -13.35 -4.03 1.93
C CYS A 34 -11.97 -4.60 1.56
N THR A 35 -11.81 -5.92 1.53
CA THR A 35 -10.54 -6.55 1.15
C THR A 35 -10.14 -6.18 -0.28
N PHE A 36 -11.10 -6.19 -1.21
CA PHE A 36 -10.86 -5.80 -2.59
C PHE A 36 -10.54 -4.30 -2.72
N TRP A 37 -11.32 -3.45 -2.05
CA TRP A 37 -11.15 -1.99 -2.11
C TRP A 37 -9.82 -1.52 -1.51
N PHE A 38 -9.41 -2.12 -0.38
CA PHE A 38 -8.18 -1.74 0.34
C PHE A 38 -6.98 -2.62 -0.03
N TRP A 39 -7.05 -3.38 -1.13
CA TRP A 39 -5.99 -4.32 -1.50
C TRP A 39 -4.61 -3.66 -1.67
N ASN A 40 -4.56 -2.47 -2.27
CA ASN A 40 -3.32 -1.73 -2.50
C ASN A 40 -2.96 -0.74 -1.38
N TRP A 41 -3.86 -0.56 -0.40
CA TRP A 41 -3.68 0.41 0.68
C TRP A 41 -2.37 0.25 1.47
N PRO A 42 -1.88 -0.98 1.78
CA PRO A 42 -0.59 -1.14 2.46
C PRO A 42 0.61 -0.57 1.67
N ALA A 43 0.57 -0.61 0.33
CA ALA A 43 1.63 -0.07 -0.52
C ALA A 43 1.54 1.45 -0.63
N GLU A 44 0.32 1.98 -0.79
CA GLU A 44 0.06 3.43 -0.76
C GLU A 44 0.53 4.05 0.55
N HIS A 45 0.10 3.46 1.69
CA HIS A 45 0.47 3.95 3.02
C HIS A 45 1.98 3.94 3.24
N ARG A 46 2.67 2.92 2.73
CA ARG A 46 4.13 2.85 2.81
C ARG A 46 4.79 3.99 2.05
N ILE A 47 4.40 4.20 0.79
CA ILE A 47 4.99 5.27 -0.03
C ILE A 47 4.67 6.63 0.57
N ASN A 48 3.46 6.81 1.10
CA ASN A 48 3.07 8.03 1.79
C ASN A 48 3.98 8.31 3.01
N ASN A 49 4.29 7.30 3.82
CA ASN A 49 5.20 7.46 4.96
C ASN A 49 6.63 7.78 4.51
N PHE A 50 7.12 7.09 3.47
CA PHE A 50 8.43 7.37 2.87
C PHE A 50 8.52 8.82 2.39
N MET A 51 7.53 9.28 1.61
CA MET A 51 7.52 10.64 1.06
C MET A 51 7.39 11.69 2.17
N ALA A 52 6.58 11.45 3.21
CA ALA A 52 6.50 12.34 4.36
C ALA A 52 7.86 12.49 5.09
N VAL A 53 8.64 11.42 5.17
CA VAL A 53 9.99 11.47 5.75
C VAL A 53 10.94 12.25 4.84
N VAL A 54 10.90 12.04 3.52
CA VAL A 54 11.71 12.79 2.55
C VAL A 54 11.38 14.29 2.58
N GLU A 55 10.10 14.64 2.66
CA GLU A 55 9.63 16.03 2.80
C GLU A 55 10.15 16.72 4.07
N SER A 56 10.29 15.96 5.16
CA SER A 56 10.88 16.48 6.40
C SER A 56 12.38 16.75 6.30
N GLY A 57 13.05 16.24 5.25
CA GLY A 57 14.49 16.36 5.02
C GLY A 57 15.33 15.32 5.76
N ASP A 58 14.71 14.34 6.42
CA ASP A 58 15.41 13.26 7.11
C ASP A 58 15.73 12.11 6.13
N PHE A 59 16.74 12.34 5.29
CA PHE A 59 17.12 11.38 4.25
C PHE A 59 17.62 10.05 4.82
N ALA A 60 18.27 10.05 6.00
CA ALA A 60 18.73 8.82 6.63
C ALA A 60 17.56 7.91 7.03
N LYS A 61 16.48 8.47 7.59
CA LYS A 61 15.23 7.73 7.79
C LYS A 61 14.53 7.40 6.47
N GLY A 62 14.58 8.29 5.48
CA GLY A 62 14.02 8.01 4.15
C GLY A 62 14.63 6.76 3.52
N PHE A 63 15.95 6.63 3.59
CA PHE A 63 16.68 5.46 3.10
C PHE A 63 16.38 4.19 3.92
N ALA A 64 16.14 4.33 5.23
CA ALA A 64 15.64 3.24 6.06
C ALA A 64 14.25 2.76 5.60
N GLU A 65 13.33 3.69 5.34
CA GLU A 65 11.99 3.37 4.85
C GLU A 65 12.00 2.74 3.46
N TRP A 66 12.86 3.26 2.57
CA TRP A 66 13.11 2.73 1.23
C TRP A 66 13.50 1.25 1.28
N ASN A 67 14.48 0.91 2.12
CA ASN A 67 15.01 -0.44 2.24
C ASN A 67 14.22 -1.35 3.21
N ARG A 68 13.21 -0.82 3.93
CA ARG A 68 12.61 -1.49 5.10
C ARG A 68 13.66 -1.90 6.14
N ASP A 69 14.63 -1.05 6.39
CA ASP A 69 15.71 -1.37 7.30
C ASP A 69 16.07 -0.20 8.22
N PRO A 70 15.57 -0.18 9.47
CA PRO A 70 15.90 0.87 10.43
C PRO A 70 17.38 0.84 10.86
N ASN A 71 18.11 -0.25 10.60
CA ASN A 71 19.50 -0.44 10.97
C ASN A 71 20.43 -0.50 9.74
N TRP A 72 20.02 0.03 8.58
CA TRP A 72 20.78 -0.05 7.33
C TRP A 72 22.25 0.35 7.46
N GLN A 73 22.56 1.27 8.38
CA GLN A 73 23.92 1.74 8.68
C GLN A 73 24.86 0.64 9.21
N LYS A 74 24.33 -0.47 9.75
CA LYS A 74 25.12 -1.60 10.24
C LYS A 74 25.60 -2.52 9.12
N HIS A 75 24.97 -2.47 7.96
CA HIS A 75 25.25 -3.34 6.82
C HIS A 75 25.17 -2.55 5.50
N PRO A 76 25.95 -1.47 5.35
CA PRO A 76 25.94 -0.63 4.16
C PRO A 76 26.31 -1.41 2.89
N GLN A 77 27.11 -2.48 3.02
CA GLN A 77 27.50 -3.33 1.89
C GLN A 77 26.31 -4.04 1.24
N GLN A 78 25.19 -4.23 1.96
CA GLN A 78 23.97 -4.81 1.41
C GLN A 78 23.33 -3.93 0.31
N TYR A 79 23.59 -2.62 0.35
CA TYR A 79 22.98 -1.63 -0.54
C TYR A 79 23.98 -1.06 -1.55
N SER A 80 25.07 -1.78 -1.87
CA SER A 80 26.11 -1.27 -2.76
C SER A 80 25.63 -0.93 -4.17
N ALA A 81 24.53 -1.54 -4.64
CA ALA A 81 23.94 -1.25 -5.95
C ALA A 81 23.13 0.07 -5.96
N TYR A 82 22.65 0.49 -4.80
CA TYR A 82 21.89 1.73 -4.63
C TYR A 82 22.13 2.23 -3.20
N ASP A 83 23.28 2.88 -3.03
CA ASP A 83 23.75 3.32 -1.73
C ASP A 83 23.09 4.63 -1.28
N PHE A 84 23.44 5.07 -0.08
CA PHE A 84 22.87 6.29 0.48
C PHE A 84 23.22 7.55 -0.32
N ASP A 85 24.41 7.61 -0.93
CA ASP A 85 24.83 8.75 -1.73
C ASP A 85 24.01 8.84 -3.03
N GLN A 86 23.74 7.70 -3.69
CA GLN A 86 22.85 7.67 -4.85
C GLN A 86 21.42 8.04 -4.45
N PHE A 87 20.93 7.52 -3.32
CA PHE A 87 19.64 7.92 -2.77
C PHE A 87 19.55 9.44 -2.53
N GLN A 88 20.59 10.05 -1.97
CA GLN A 88 20.61 11.50 -1.77
C GLN A 88 20.63 12.30 -3.08
N LYS A 89 21.20 11.77 -4.17
CA LYS A 89 21.13 12.43 -5.49
C LYS A 89 19.70 12.43 -6.03
N ASP A 90 18.98 11.32 -5.86
CA ASP A 90 17.63 11.17 -6.40
C ASP A 90 16.56 11.87 -5.56
N TRP A 91 16.77 11.98 -4.24
CA TRP A 91 15.75 12.47 -3.30
C TRP A 91 16.15 13.77 -2.59
N GLY A 92 17.42 14.16 -2.64
CA GLY A 92 17.94 15.33 -1.95
C GLY A 92 17.49 16.66 -2.56
N PRO A 93 17.88 17.80 -1.96
CA PRO A 93 17.49 19.13 -2.43
C PRO A 93 17.99 19.48 -3.83
N MET A 94 19.02 18.79 -4.30
CA MET A 94 19.64 18.95 -5.62
C MET A 94 19.15 17.90 -6.64
N SER A 95 18.13 17.10 -6.27
CA SER A 95 17.50 16.15 -7.20
C SER A 95 16.79 16.87 -8.33
N GLU A 96 16.39 16.11 -9.35
CA GLU A 96 15.55 16.62 -10.45
C GLU A 96 14.20 17.21 -9.95
N TYR A 97 13.74 16.75 -8.78
CA TYR A 97 12.53 17.26 -8.12
C TYR A 97 12.77 18.52 -7.28
N GLY A 98 14.04 18.92 -7.12
CA GLY A 98 14.47 19.94 -6.17
C GLY A 98 14.12 19.56 -4.72
N LYS A 99 13.87 20.56 -3.87
CA LYS A 99 13.35 20.31 -2.52
C LYS A 99 11.90 19.83 -2.60
N ILE A 100 11.67 18.56 -2.29
CA ILE A 100 10.34 17.96 -2.20
C ILE A 100 9.61 18.56 -0.98
N ARG A 101 8.45 19.18 -1.21
CA ARG A 101 7.62 19.86 -0.20
C ARG A 101 6.24 19.24 -0.06
N SER A 102 5.79 18.55 -1.09
CA SER A 102 4.48 17.90 -1.12
C SER A 102 4.48 16.76 -2.12
N HIS A 103 3.73 15.71 -1.81
CA HIS A 103 3.39 14.63 -2.72
C HIS A 103 1.89 14.40 -2.71
N LYS A 104 1.37 13.87 -3.81
CA LYS A 104 -0.01 13.38 -3.88
C LYS A 104 -0.05 12.09 -4.67
N LEU A 105 -0.56 11.03 -4.04
CA LEU A 105 -0.79 9.76 -4.72
C LEU A 105 -1.94 9.92 -5.72
N LEU A 106 -1.72 9.44 -6.94
CA LEU A 106 -2.72 9.46 -8.00
C LEU A 106 -3.41 8.11 -8.14
N MET A 107 -2.64 7.03 -8.06
CA MET A 107 -3.14 5.69 -8.29
C MET A 107 -2.19 4.63 -7.74
N ALA A 108 -2.73 3.44 -7.48
CA ALA A 108 -1.96 2.24 -7.20
C ALA A 108 -2.50 1.04 -7.97
N LYS A 109 -1.60 0.21 -8.49
CA LYS A 109 -1.94 -1.02 -9.20
C LYS A 109 -0.98 -2.14 -8.87
N SER A 110 -1.51 -3.30 -8.52
CA SER A 110 -0.73 -4.53 -8.41
C SER A 110 -0.19 -4.96 -9.78
N VAL A 111 1.12 -5.13 -9.89
CA VAL A 111 1.83 -5.54 -11.11
C VAL A 111 2.85 -6.63 -10.74
N GLY A 112 2.63 -7.86 -11.19
CA GLY A 112 3.51 -8.98 -10.83
C GLY A 112 3.59 -9.19 -9.32
N ASN A 113 4.81 -9.24 -8.78
CA ASN A 113 5.07 -9.49 -7.36
C ASN A 113 5.08 -8.22 -6.47
N GLY A 114 4.42 -7.14 -6.87
CA GLY A 114 4.49 -5.85 -6.17
C GLY A 114 3.41 -4.89 -6.65
N THR A 115 3.34 -3.73 -6.01
CA THR A 115 2.35 -2.68 -6.33
C THR A 115 3.07 -1.44 -6.81
N VAL A 116 2.69 -0.96 -7.99
CA VAL A 116 3.14 0.32 -8.55
C VAL A 116 2.22 1.42 -8.08
N VAL A 117 2.77 2.52 -7.60
CA VAL A 117 2.03 3.69 -7.13
C VAL A 117 2.55 4.90 -7.89
N GLY A 118 1.64 5.57 -8.60
CA GLY A 118 1.91 6.83 -9.28
C GLY A 118 1.59 8.00 -8.36
N MET A 119 2.45 9.02 -8.38
CA MET A 119 2.28 10.22 -7.57
C MET A 119 2.79 11.46 -8.32
N VAL A 120 2.30 12.62 -7.90
CA VAL A 120 2.85 13.92 -8.31
C VAL A 120 3.67 14.50 -7.19
N ILE A 121 4.82 15.09 -7.55
CA ILE A 121 5.72 15.75 -6.62
C ILE A 121 5.62 17.26 -6.84
N ASN A 122 5.52 18.03 -5.76
CA ASN A 122 5.45 19.49 -5.81
C ASN A 122 4.34 20.05 -6.73
N GLY A 123 3.29 19.27 -6.97
CA GLY A 123 2.18 19.64 -7.86
C GLY A 123 2.48 19.49 -9.36
N ASP A 124 3.62 18.91 -9.74
CA ASP A 124 3.94 18.63 -11.14
C ASP A 124 3.10 17.46 -11.66
N THR A 125 2.04 17.79 -12.39
CA THR A 125 1.16 16.82 -13.04
C THR A 125 1.68 16.37 -14.41
N ALA A 126 2.66 17.07 -14.99
CA ALA A 126 3.22 16.72 -16.29
C ALA A 126 4.20 15.55 -16.19
N HIS A 127 4.88 15.42 -15.05
CA HIS A 127 5.88 14.37 -14.80
C HIS A 127 5.54 13.57 -13.52
N PRO A 128 4.52 12.69 -13.58
CA PRO A 128 4.20 11.82 -12.45
C PRO A 128 5.34 10.80 -12.21
N LEU A 129 5.71 10.62 -10.95
CA LEU A 129 6.67 9.61 -10.52
C LEU A 129 5.97 8.30 -10.19
N PHE A 130 6.53 7.19 -10.66
CA PHE A 130 6.06 5.85 -10.33
C PHE A 130 7.08 5.10 -9.49
N LEU A 131 6.68 4.77 -8.25
CA LEU A 131 7.42 3.89 -7.38
C LEU A 131 6.74 2.54 -7.27
N ARG A 132 7.50 1.53 -6.88
CA ARG A 132 7.03 0.17 -6.67
C ARG A 132 7.33 -0.26 -5.24
N VAL A 133 6.38 -0.96 -4.62
CA VAL A 133 6.58 -1.70 -3.36
C VAL A 133 6.57 -3.19 -3.67
N ASP A 134 7.64 -3.90 -3.33
CA ASP A 134 7.68 -5.37 -3.46
C ASP A 134 6.73 -6.04 -2.45
N ASN A 135 5.99 -7.08 -2.84
CA ASN A 135 5.01 -7.68 -1.94
C ASN A 135 5.63 -8.51 -0.80
N LYS A 136 6.84 -9.03 -0.98
CA LYS A 136 7.51 -9.92 -0.02
C LYS A 136 8.44 -9.13 0.90
N THR A 137 9.40 -8.42 0.34
CA THR A 137 10.37 -7.63 1.11
C THR A 137 9.75 -6.33 1.60
N LYS A 138 8.71 -5.84 0.90
CA LYS A 138 8.13 -4.52 1.11
C LYS A 138 9.20 -3.41 1.01
N THR A 139 10.24 -3.60 0.22
CA THR A 139 11.17 -2.52 -0.14
C THR A 139 10.52 -1.63 -1.19
N ILE A 140 10.88 -0.35 -1.19
CA ILE A 140 10.50 0.62 -2.22
C ILE A 140 11.59 0.59 -3.31
N GLY A 141 11.18 0.76 -4.55
CA GLY A 141 12.08 0.91 -5.69
C GLY A 141 11.44 1.77 -6.77
N PHE A 142 12.24 2.20 -7.74
CA PHE A 142 11.70 2.78 -8.96
C PHE A 142 10.85 1.74 -9.70
N SER A 143 9.72 2.19 -10.25
CA SER A 143 8.88 1.29 -11.02
C SER A 143 9.50 1.03 -12.40
N PRO A 144 9.54 -0.22 -12.87
CA PRO A 144 9.97 -0.53 -14.24
C PRO A 144 8.89 -0.19 -15.29
N VAL A 145 7.68 0.17 -14.84
CA VAL A 145 6.54 0.49 -15.69
C VAL A 145 5.84 1.75 -15.19
N GLU A 146 5.39 2.57 -16.13
CA GLU A 146 4.51 3.70 -15.84
C GLU A 146 3.05 3.25 -15.95
N LEU A 147 2.18 3.85 -15.14
CA LEU A 147 0.75 3.63 -15.26
C LEU A 147 0.16 4.77 -16.09
N TYR A 148 -0.80 4.44 -16.94
CA TYR A 148 -1.50 5.45 -17.73
C TYR A 148 -2.30 6.40 -16.82
N VAL A 149 -1.97 7.69 -16.87
CA VAL A 149 -2.54 8.72 -15.97
C VAL A 149 -3.79 9.41 -16.56
N GLY A 150 -4.11 9.14 -17.83
CA GLY A 150 -5.18 9.83 -18.54
C GLY A 150 -4.78 11.24 -18.99
N PRO A 151 -5.52 11.84 -19.95
CA PRO A 151 -5.41 13.26 -20.29
C PRO A 151 -6.13 14.16 -19.28
#